data_AF-A0A392SCP0-F1
#
_entry.id   AF-A0A392SCP0-F1
#
_cell.length_a   1.000
_cell.length_b   1.000
_cell.length_c   1.000
_cell.angle_alpha   90.00
_cell.angle_beta   90.00
_cell.angle_gamma   90.00
#
_symmetry.space_group_name_H-M   'P 1'
#
loop_
_entity.id
_entity.type
_entity.pdbx_description
1 polymer ?
#
loop_
_entity_poly.entity_id
_entity_poly.type
_entity_poly.pdbx_seq_one_letter_code
_entity_poly.pdbx_strand_id
1 'polypeptide(L)'
;YYAVRPITSEGWKHVCYRGPKKDARGEIVRDPSGVAVEVDYGSFPFYWNRSHYDLLPRDLTITKSDLSPEEAADYKRLEDYVGSFPQVSLEDSNGNLIRDEAGRPQKV
;
A
#
# COMPACT_ATOMS: atom_id res chain seq x y z
N TYR A 1 11.97 -6.01 -5.44
CA TYR A 1 11.15 -4.82 -5.77
C TYR A 1 9.75 -5.29 -6.09
N TYR A 2 8.74 -4.88 -5.33
CA TYR A 2 7.34 -5.17 -5.64
C TYR A 2 6.75 -3.94 -6.35
N ALA A 3 6.28 -4.11 -7.58
CA ALA A 3 5.54 -3.06 -8.28
C ALA A 3 4.05 -3.31 -8.03
N VAL A 4 3.38 -2.38 -7.35
CA VAL A 4 1.92 -2.37 -7.31
C VAL A 4 1.45 -1.93 -8.69
N ARG A 5 0.96 -2.88 -9.49
CA ARG A 5 0.27 -2.57 -10.75
C ARG A 5 -1.23 -2.56 -10.47
N PRO A 6 -1.91 -1.41 -10.48
CA PRO A 6 -3.37 -1.38 -10.42
C PRO A 6 -3.92 -2.23 -11.58
N ILE A 7 -4.77 -3.21 -11.25
CA ILE A 7 -5.31 -4.18 -12.21
C ILE A 7 -6.36 -3.53 -13.13
N THR A 8 -6.91 -2.37 -12.74
CA THR A 8 -7.94 -1.66 -13.49
C THR A 8 -7.59 -0.18 -13.71
N SER A 9 -8.04 0.37 -14.85
CA SER A 9 -7.92 1.81 -15.17
C SER A 9 -8.64 2.69 -14.16
N GLU A 10 -9.69 2.17 -13.52
CA GLU A 10 -10.41 2.86 -12.45
C GLU A 10 -9.56 2.92 -11.17
N GLY A 11 -8.93 1.81 -10.78
CA GLY A 11 -8.00 1.78 -9.66
C GLY A 11 -6.83 2.75 -9.85
N TRP A 12 -6.28 2.86 -11.07
CA TRP A 12 -5.22 3.83 -11.41
C TRP A 12 -5.61 5.28 -11.08
N LYS A 13 -6.87 5.68 -11.35
CA LYS A 13 -7.37 7.04 -11.06
C LYS A 13 -7.49 7.34 -9.57
N HIS A 14 -7.64 6.32 -8.72
CA HIS A 14 -7.72 6.49 -7.27
C HIS A 14 -6.34 6.58 -6.61
N VAL A 15 -5.31 6.03 -7.24
CA VAL A 15 -3.95 5.98 -6.69
C VAL A 15 -2.97 6.94 -7.34
N CYS A 16 -3.38 7.60 -8.43
CA CYS A 16 -2.60 8.61 -9.13
C CYS A 16 -3.40 9.90 -9.28
N TYR A 17 -2.71 11.04 -9.24
CA TYR A 17 -3.24 12.33 -9.64
C TYR A 17 -2.47 12.86 -10.85
N ARG A 18 -3.13 13.69 -11.66
CA ARG A 18 -2.52 14.31 -12.83
C ARG A 18 -2.00 15.69 -12.47
N GLY A 19 -0.80 16.04 -12.94
CA GLY A 19 -0.25 17.37 -12.73
C GLY A 19 0.93 17.70 -13.65
N PRO A 20 1.45 18.93 -13.55
CA PRO A 20 2.52 19.39 -14.43
C PRO A 20 3.80 18.62 -14.14
N LYS A 21 4.45 18.12 -15.20
CA LYS A 21 5.76 17.50 -15.16
C LYS A 21 6.78 18.50 -14.64
N LYS A 22 7.52 18.10 -13.62
CA LYS A 22 8.65 18.87 -13.09
C LYS A 22 9.98 18.26 -13.52
N ASP A 23 10.98 19.09 -13.81
CA ASP A 23 12.34 18.63 -14.07
C ASP A 23 13.13 18.40 -12.77
N ALA A 24 14.42 18.07 -12.89
CA ALA A 24 15.29 17.81 -11.73
C ALA A 24 15.50 19.03 -10.81
N ARG A 25 15.17 20.25 -11.26
CA ARG A 25 15.24 21.49 -10.47
C ARG A 25 13.88 21.86 -9.88
N GLY A 26 12.84 21.08 -10.17
CA GLY A 26 11.47 21.33 -9.74
C GLY A 26 10.68 22.26 -10.67
N GLU A 27 11.25 22.63 -11.83
CA GLU A 27 10.63 23.57 -12.77
C GLU A 27 9.63 22.87 -13.69
N ILE A 28 8.54 23.56 -14.05
CA ILE A 28 7.51 22.99 -14.93
C ILE A 28 8.05 22.84 -16.35
N VAL A 29 8.04 21.60 -16.84
CA VAL A 29 8.36 21.27 -18.22
C VAL A 29 7.20 21.68 -19.10
N ARG A 30 7.50 22.53 -20.10
CA ARG A 30 6.55 22.98 -21.12
C ARG A 30 6.89 22.36 -22.47
N ASP A 31 5.88 22.11 -23.28
CA ASP A 31 6.04 21.68 -24.65
C ASP A 31 6.47 22.85 -25.58
N PRO A 32 6.75 22.61 -26.87
CA PRO A 32 7.13 23.68 -27.79
C PRO A 32 6.07 24.78 -28.00
N SER A 33 4.81 24.52 -27.64
CA SER A 33 3.72 25.50 -27.67
C SER A 33 3.62 26.34 -26.39
N GLY A 34 4.44 26.03 -25.38
CA GLY A 34 4.45 26.70 -24.09
C GLY A 34 3.46 26.14 -23.07
N VAL A 35 2.74 25.06 -23.40
CA VAL A 35 1.77 24.42 -22.50
C VAL A 35 2.50 23.47 -21.56
N ALA A 36 2.09 23.42 -20.28
CA ALA A 36 2.65 22.49 -19.31
C ALA A 36 2.39 21.03 -19.74
N VAL A 37 3.44 20.20 -19.70
CA VAL A 37 3.30 18.78 -19.99
C VAL A 37 2.71 18.09 -18.77
N GLU A 38 1.53 17.49 -18.92
CA GLU A 38 0.84 16.77 -17.84
C GLU A 38 1.31 15.31 -17.75
N VAL A 39 1.58 14.83 -16.54
CA VAL A 39 1.92 13.42 -16.25
C VAL A 39 1.14 12.92 -15.03
N ASP A 40 1.04 11.59 -14.91
CA ASP A 40 0.45 10.94 -13.73
C ASP A 40 1.50 10.80 -12.63
N TYR A 41 1.15 11.24 -11.42
CA TYR A 41 1.93 11.07 -10.20
C TYR A 41 1.21 10.13 -9.25
N GLY A 42 1.95 9.25 -8.56
CA GLY A 42 1.40 8.45 -7.48
C GLY A 42 1.03 9.29 -6.28
N SER A 43 -0.17 9.05 -5.74
CA SER A 43 -0.61 9.55 -4.43
C SER A 43 0.17 8.90 -3.28
N PHE A 44 0.86 7.79 -3.55
CA PHE A 44 1.83 7.17 -2.66
C PHE A 44 3.11 6.82 -3.44
N PRO A 45 4.27 6.69 -2.78
CA PRO A 45 5.51 6.34 -3.46
C PRO A 45 5.42 4.93 -4.07
N PHE A 46 5.32 4.85 -5.40
CA PHE A 46 5.38 3.58 -6.15
C PHE A 46 6.78 2.95 -6.17
N TYR A 47 7.79 3.69 -5.72
CA TYR A 47 9.16 3.21 -5.61
C TYR A 47 9.68 3.49 -4.20
N TRP A 48 10.41 2.53 -3.68
CA TRP A 48 11.18 2.68 -2.46
C TRP A 48 12.53 3.23 -2.91
N ASN A 49 12.84 4.48 -2.57
CA ASN A 49 14.19 5.01 -2.75
C ASN A 49 15.09 4.55 -1.59
N ARG A 50 16.41 4.72 -1.73
CA ARG A 50 17.36 4.26 -0.70
C ARG A 50 17.06 4.79 0.70
N SER A 51 16.60 6.04 0.79
CA SER A 51 16.18 6.66 2.05
C SER A 51 15.02 5.96 2.74
N HIS A 52 14.20 5.18 2.03
CA HIS A 52 13.15 4.38 2.66
C HIS A 52 13.71 3.24 3.52
N TYR A 53 14.91 2.73 3.19
CA TYR A 53 15.61 1.76 4.02
C TYR A 53 16.31 2.38 5.24
N ASP A 54 16.46 3.70 5.24
CA ASP A 54 17.04 4.44 6.36
C ASP A 54 15.98 4.82 7.41
N LEU A 55 14.69 4.62 7.12
CA LEU A 55 13.60 4.80 8.06
C LEU A 55 13.65 3.71 9.13
N LEU A 56 13.55 4.11 10.40
CA LEU A 56 13.49 3.16 11.49
C LEU A 56 12.08 2.57 11.55
N PRO A 57 11.89 1.37 12.13
CA PRO A 57 10.57 0.77 12.28
C PRO A 57 9.56 1.72 12.93
N ARG A 58 9.98 2.51 13.92
CA ARG A 58 9.13 3.54 14.57
C ARG A 58 8.65 4.65 13.62
N ASP A 59 9.36 4.92 12.54
CA ASP A 59 8.98 5.93 11.55
C ASP A 59 7.98 5.36 10.52
N LEU A 60 7.78 4.04 10.53
CA LEU A 60 6.88 3.29 9.65
C LEU A 60 5.72 2.64 10.41
N THR A 61 5.75 2.66 11.74
CA THR A 61 4.75 2.01 12.60
C THR A 61 3.89 3.08 13.25
N ILE A 62 2.60 3.07 12.92
CA ILE A 62 1.60 3.92 13.59
C ILE A 62 0.92 3.07 14.64
N THR A 63 0.86 3.54 15.89
CA THR A 63 0.14 2.82 16.95
C THR A 63 -1.35 3.17 16.92
N LYS A 64 -2.22 2.29 17.44
CA LYS A 64 -3.66 2.58 17.54
C LYS A 64 -3.96 3.88 18.30
N SER A 65 -3.10 4.27 19.25
CA SER A 65 -3.22 5.51 20.00
C SER A 65 -2.88 6.77 19.20
N ASP A 66 -2.15 6.64 18.10
CA ASP A 66 -1.75 7.76 17.23
C ASP A 66 -2.79 8.04 16.13
N LEU A 67 -3.81 7.20 16.00
CA LEU A 67 -4.87 7.35 14.99
C LEU A 67 -5.83 8.47 15.37
N SER A 68 -6.19 9.29 14.39
CA SER A 68 -7.35 10.18 14.51
C SER A 68 -8.65 9.37 14.64
N PRO A 69 -9.75 9.99 15.10
CA PRO A 69 -11.04 9.30 15.20
C PRO A 69 -11.54 8.70 13.88
N GLU A 70 -11.25 9.37 12.75
CA GLU A 70 -11.59 8.88 11.41
C GLU A 70 -10.75 7.66 11.04
N GLU A 71 -9.42 7.76 11.18
CA GLU A 71 -8.50 6.65 10.90
C GLU A 71 -8.77 5.43 11.79
N ALA A 72 -9.12 5.64 13.05
CA ALA A 72 -9.51 4.57 13.96
C ALA A 72 -10.80 3.86 13.51
N ALA A 73 -11.77 4.62 13.00
CA ALA A 73 -13.00 4.06 12.45
C ALA A 73 -12.74 3.26 11.16
N ASP A 74 -11.89 3.77 10.28
CA ASP A 74 -11.47 3.09 9.05
C ASP A 74 -10.70 1.81 9.36
N TYR A 75 -9.74 1.88 10.28
CA TYR A 75 -8.99 0.75 10.76
C TYR A 75 -9.90 -0.33 11.37
N LYS A 76 -10.93 0.06 12.13
CA LYS A 76 -11.93 -0.88 12.64
C LYS A 76 -12.69 -1.58 11.50
N ARG A 77 -13.10 -0.86 10.45
CA ARG A 77 -13.78 -1.49 9.30
C ARG A 77 -12.89 -2.55 8.63
N LEU A 78 -11.58 -2.30 8.56
CA LEU A 78 -10.61 -3.29 8.08
C LEU A 78 -10.51 -4.51 9.01
N GLU A 79 -10.44 -4.31 10.32
CA GLU A 79 -10.46 -5.43 11.29
C GLU A 79 -11.73 -6.27 11.15
N ASP A 80 -12.90 -5.64 11.06
CA ASP A 80 -14.18 -6.33 10.90
C ASP A 80 -14.24 -7.10 9.56
N TYR A 81 -13.74 -6.49 8.48
CA TYR A 81 -13.68 -7.12 7.16
C TYR A 81 -12.76 -8.35 7.15
N VAL A 82 -11.54 -8.23 7.69
CA VAL A 82 -10.60 -9.36 7.81
C VAL A 82 -11.17 -10.44 8.73
N GLY A 83 -11.82 -10.06 9.82
CA GLY A 83 -12.48 -11.00 10.74
C GLY A 83 -13.67 -11.74 10.12
N SER A 84 -14.24 -11.23 9.02
CA SER A 84 -15.30 -11.91 8.27
C SER A 84 -14.79 -13.06 7.39
N PHE A 85 -13.48 -13.12 7.14
CA PHE A 85 -12.90 -14.19 6.33
C PHE A 85 -13.00 -15.53 7.06
N PRO A 86 -13.31 -16.62 6.32
CA PRO A 86 -13.29 -17.94 6.92
C PRO A 86 -11.88 -18.19 7.48
N GLN A 87 -11.83 -18.73 8.68
CA GLN A 87 -10.56 -19.08 9.31
C GLN A 87 -9.82 -20.09 8.43
N VAL A 88 -8.81 -19.61 7.70
CA VAL A 88 -7.99 -20.45 6.85
C VAL A 88 -7.04 -21.25 7.73
N SER A 89 -7.01 -22.55 7.51
CA SER A 89 -6.01 -23.40 8.14
C SER A 89 -4.70 -23.20 7.41
N LEU A 90 -3.59 -23.18 8.16
CA LEU A 90 -2.27 -23.05 7.56
C LEU A 90 -1.90 -24.34 6.81
N GLU A 91 -1.34 -24.21 5.62
CA GLU A 91 -0.80 -25.31 4.83
C GLU A 91 0.71 -25.13 4.63
N ASP A 92 1.46 -26.23 4.60
CA ASP A 92 2.87 -26.25 4.23
C ASP A 92 3.05 -26.08 2.71
N SER A 93 4.29 -26.01 2.24
CA SER A 93 4.61 -25.87 0.80
C SER A 93 4.16 -27.07 -0.06
N ASN A 94 3.76 -28.18 0.54
CA ASN A 94 3.26 -29.38 -0.12
C ASN A 94 1.72 -29.50 -0.04
N GLY A 95 1.03 -28.52 0.55
CA GLY A 95 -0.42 -28.51 0.73
C GLY A 95 -0.92 -29.31 1.93
N ASN A 96 -0.05 -29.71 2.87
CA ASN A 96 -0.49 -30.38 4.09
C ASN A 96 -0.86 -29.37 5.16
N LEU A 97 -1.98 -29.62 5.86
CA LEU A 97 -2.40 -28.80 7.00
C LEU A 97 -1.35 -28.82 8.11
N ILE A 98 -0.85 -27.65 8.49
CA ILE A 98 -0.01 -27.45 9.67
C ILE A 98 -0.88 -27.62 10.91
N ARG A 99 -0.39 -28.36 11.91
CA ARG A 99 -1.15 -28.71 13.12
C ARG A 99 -0.46 -28.16 14.37
N ASP A 100 -1.26 -27.81 15.37
CA ASP A 100 -0.78 -27.45 16.71
C ASP A 100 -0.25 -28.68 17.47
N GLU A 101 0.32 -28.46 18.66
CA GLU A 101 0.83 -29.53 19.53
C GLU A 101 -0.23 -30.56 19.95
N ALA A 102 -1.52 -30.19 19.87
CA ALA A 102 -2.66 -31.07 20.13
C ALA A 102 -3.17 -31.77 18.86
N GLY A 103 -2.50 -31.61 17.71
CA GLY A 103 -2.85 -32.23 16.44
C GLY A 103 -4.03 -31.58 15.71
N ARG A 104 -4.53 -30.43 16.16
CA ARG A 104 -5.61 -29.68 15.50
C ARG A 104 -5.03 -28.80 14.39
N PRO A 105 -5.75 -28.53 13.29
CA PRO A 105 -5.28 -27.58 12.29
C PRO A 105 -4.95 -26.24 12.94
N GLN A 106 -3.74 -25.75 12.68
CA GLN A 106 -3.31 -24.45 13.14
C GLN A 106 -4.08 -23.40 12.34
N LYS A 107 -4.79 -22.53 13.05
CA LYS A 107 -5.61 -21.48 12.46
C LYS A 107 -4.89 -20.14 12.61
N VAL A 108 -5.12 -19.26 11.65
CA VAL A 108 -4.70 -17.85 11.71
C VAL A 108 -5.74 -17.02 12.45
#